data_AF-V7CB20-F1
#
_entry.id   AF-V7CB20-F1
#
_cell.length_a   1.000
_cell.length_b   1.000
_cell.length_c   1.000
_cell.angle_alpha   90.00
_cell.angle_beta   90.00
_cell.angle_gamma   90.00
#
_symmetry.space_group_name_H-M   'P 1'
#
loop_
_entity.id
_entity.type
_entity.pdbx_description
1 polymer ?
#
loop_
_entity_poly.entity_id
_entity_poly.type
_entity_poly.pdbx_seq_one_letter_code
_entity_poly.pdbx_strand_id
1 'polypeptide(L)'
;MGCRQLWASRAVSYLRISVSHRPFSNVVKDLKYADSHEWVKVDGNSATVGITDHAQDHLGDVVYVELPEVGATVTQGDSFGAVESVKATSDVNSPVSGKVIEVNQELNTSPALLSKLKPL
;
A
#
# COMPACT_ATOMS: atom_id res chain seq x y z
N MET A 1 21.84 58.59 -12.58
CA MET A 1 21.84 58.14 -11.16
C MET A 1 20.55 57.36 -10.92
N GLY A 2 20.57 56.05 -11.17
CA GLY A 2 19.41 55.17 -10.97
C GLY A 2 19.77 54.14 -9.89
N CYS A 3 19.14 54.25 -8.73
CA CYS A 3 19.42 53.46 -7.55
C CYS A 3 18.99 51.99 -7.79
N ARG A 4 19.96 51.08 -7.77
CA ARG A 4 19.74 49.64 -7.71
C ARG A 4 19.39 49.29 -6.26
N GLN A 5 18.14 48.97 -5.97
CA GLN A 5 17.81 48.25 -4.75
C GLN A 5 17.26 46.88 -5.13
N LEU A 6 18.18 45.93 -5.15
CA LEU A 6 17.91 44.50 -5.03
C LEU A 6 17.39 44.29 -3.60
N TRP A 7 16.13 43.86 -3.47
CA TRP A 7 15.61 43.38 -2.20
C TRP A 7 16.21 41.99 -1.95
N ALA A 8 17.40 41.93 -1.34
CA ALA A 8 17.93 40.69 -0.79
C ALA A 8 17.28 40.48 0.59
N SER A 9 16.13 39.78 0.62
CA SER A 9 15.61 39.26 1.87
C SER A 9 16.57 38.19 2.38
N ARG A 10 17.19 38.45 3.53
CA ARG A 10 17.87 37.42 4.31
C ARG A 10 16.84 36.37 4.72
N ALA A 11 16.69 35.32 3.92
CA ALA A 11 15.99 34.13 4.36
C ALA A 11 16.88 33.47 5.42
N VAL A 12 16.50 33.62 6.69
CA VAL A 12 17.04 32.77 7.76
C VAL A 12 16.69 31.35 7.37
N SER A 13 17.71 30.51 7.28
CA SER A 13 17.64 29.10 6.90
C SER A 13 16.69 28.31 7.82
N TYR A 14 15.40 28.33 7.49
CA TYR A 14 14.39 27.43 8.04
C TYR A 14 13.95 26.44 6.97
N LEU A 15 14.87 25.93 6.14
CA LEU A 15 14.65 24.64 5.52
C LEU A 15 14.73 23.58 6.62
N ARG A 16 13.65 23.45 7.39
CA ARG A 16 13.31 22.15 7.96
C ARG A 16 12.93 21.28 6.77
N ILE A 17 13.90 20.53 6.25
CA ILE A 17 13.58 19.35 5.46
C ILE A 17 12.82 18.47 6.43
N SER A 18 11.50 18.49 6.35
CA SER A 18 10.65 17.53 7.01
C SER A 18 10.85 16.22 6.27
N VAL A 19 12.01 15.58 6.47
CA VAL A 19 12.19 14.18 6.10
C VAL A 19 11.25 13.44 7.03
N SER A 20 10.09 13.06 6.49
CA SER A 20 9.29 12.02 7.12
C SER A 20 10.20 10.80 7.13
N HIS A 21 10.81 10.50 8.27
CA HIS A 21 11.66 9.34 8.46
C HIS A 21 10.72 8.13 8.44
N ARG A 22 10.34 7.70 7.24
CA ARG A 22 9.70 6.41 7.06
C ARG A 22 10.80 5.35 7.19
N PRO A 23 10.77 4.49 8.20
CA PRO A 23 11.73 3.39 8.29
C PRO A 23 11.63 2.52 7.04
N PHE A 24 12.71 1.79 6.71
CA PHE A 24 12.73 0.84 5.61
C PHE A 24 11.51 -0.10 5.66
N SER A 25 10.98 -0.48 4.49
CA SER A 25 9.82 -1.38 4.38
C SER A 25 10.03 -2.66 5.20
N ASN A 26 9.06 -2.99 6.05
CA ASN A 26 9.16 -4.17 6.92
C ASN A 26 8.85 -5.47 6.15
N VAL A 27 9.72 -6.48 6.29
CA VAL A 27 9.53 -7.84 5.78
C VAL A 27 9.41 -8.80 6.96
N VAL A 28 8.26 -9.48 7.07
CA VAL A 28 7.95 -10.47 8.11
C VAL A 28 8.44 -11.87 7.68
N LYS A 29 9.04 -12.61 8.60
CA LYS A 29 9.75 -13.88 8.33
C LYS A 29 8.83 -15.07 7.99
N ASP A 30 7.57 -15.05 8.46
CA ASP A 30 6.62 -16.16 8.29
C ASP A 30 5.63 -15.95 7.14
N LEU A 31 5.97 -15.07 6.21
CA LEU A 31 5.19 -14.79 5.01
C LEU A 31 5.93 -15.22 3.76
N LYS A 32 5.15 -15.61 2.75
CA LYS A 32 5.63 -15.76 1.38
C LYS A 32 5.28 -14.49 0.61
N TYR A 33 6.11 -14.10 -0.34
CA TYR A 33 5.95 -12.86 -1.10
C TYR A 33 5.92 -13.15 -2.59
N ALA A 34 5.11 -12.39 -3.32
CA ALA A 34 5.13 -12.33 -4.77
C ALA A 34 6.04 -11.18 -5.23
N ASP A 35 6.62 -11.31 -6.42
CA ASP A 35 7.43 -10.25 -7.03
C ASP A 35 6.60 -8.98 -7.32
N SER A 36 5.28 -9.13 -7.46
CA SER A 36 4.29 -8.06 -7.62
C SER A 36 3.88 -7.37 -6.31
N HIS A 37 4.58 -7.63 -5.20
CA HIS A 37 4.40 -6.97 -3.90
C HIS A 37 3.15 -7.36 -3.10
N GLU A 38 2.60 -8.54 -3.33
CA GLU A 38 1.66 -9.20 -2.42
C GLU A 38 2.38 -10.15 -1.45
N TRP A 39 1.75 -10.43 -0.31
CA TRP A 39 2.19 -11.44 0.63
C TRP A 39 1.09 -12.46 0.93
N VAL A 40 1.51 -13.63 1.40
CA VAL A 40 0.65 -14.73 1.81
C VAL A 40 1.08 -15.26 3.17
N LYS A 41 0.12 -15.34 4.10
CA LYS A 41 0.23 -16.10 5.34
C LYS A 41 -0.61 -17.37 5.21
N VAL A 42 0.00 -18.54 5.34
CA VAL A 42 -0.71 -19.82 5.28
C VAL A 42 -1.02 -20.29 6.71
N ASP A 43 -2.30 -20.60 6.98
CA ASP A 43 -2.76 -21.15 8.25
C ASP A 43 -3.58 -22.43 7.97
N GLY A 44 -2.92 -23.59 8.11
CA GLY A 44 -3.53 -24.89 7.78
C GLY A 44 -4.01 -24.96 6.33
N ASN A 45 -5.35 -24.93 6.15
CA ASN A 45 -6.02 -25.05 4.86
C ASN A 45 -6.49 -23.70 4.29
N SER A 46 -6.23 -22.59 4.97
CA SER A 46 -6.56 -21.24 4.50
C SER A 46 -5.30 -20.40 4.32
N ALA A 47 -5.43 -19.33 3.54
CA ALA A 47 -4.38 -18.37 3.32
C ALA A 47 -4.95 -16.96 3.41
N THR A 48 -4.26 -16.09 4.14
CA THR A 48 -4.52 -14.65 4.15
C THR A 48 -3.57 -13.98 3.17
N VAL A 49 -4.12 -13.09 2.34
CA VAL A 49 -3.38 -12.33 1.33
C VAL A 49 -3.49 -10.85 1.63
N GLY A 50 -2.44 -10.09 1.33
CA GLY A 50 -2.45 -8.64 1.36
C GLY A 50 -1.32 -8.04 0.52
N ILE A 51 -1.20 -6.72 0.52
CA ILE A 51 -0.09 -6.01 -0.11
C ILE A 51 1.04 -5.73 0.90
N THR A 52 2.27 -5.69 0.42
CA THR A 52 3.45 -5.43 1.26
C THR A 52 3.53 -3.98 1.72
N ASP A 53 4.34 -3.76 2.76
CA ASP A 53 4.67 -2.41 3.25
C ASP A 53 5.29 -1.53 2.14
N HIS A 54 6.06 -2.14 1.25
CA HIS A 54 6.62 -1.47 0.09
C HIS A 54 5.53 -0.98 -0.87
N ALA A 55 4.56 -1.83 -1.21
CA ALA A 55 3.45 -1.45 -2.10
C ALA A 55 2.63 -0.29 -1.54
N GLN A 56 2.23 -0.36 -0.27
CA GLN A 56 1.45 0.73 0.35
C GLN A 56 2.23 2.06 0.38
N ASP A 57 3.55 2.04 0.61
CA ASP A 57 4.36 3.26 0.63
C ASP A 57 4.48 3.89 -0.77
N HIS A 58 4.54 3.07 -1.81
CA HIS A 58 4.57 3.53 -3.20
C HIS A 58 3.21 4.10 -3.65
N LEU A 59 2.11 3.47 -3.23
CA LEU A 59 0.76 3.95 -3.50
C LEU A 59 0.47 5.26 -2.76
N GLY A 60 0.92 5.38 -1.51
CA GLY A 60 0.60 6.50 -0.63
C GLY A 60 -0.76 6.33 0.05
N ASP A 61 -1.50 7.43 0.23
CA ASP A 61 -2.75 7.41 0.98
C ASP A 61 -3.86 6.72 0.16
N VAL A 62 -4.21 5.51 0.58
CA VAL A 62 -5.23 4.67 -0.05
C VAL A 62 -6.63 5.25 0.20
N VAL A 63 -7.38 5.43 -0.87
CA VAL A 63 -8.74 6.01 -0.86
C VAL A 63 -9.82 5.04 -1.31
N TYR A 64 -9.44 3.93 -1.95
CA TYR A 64 -10.37 2.88 -2.36
C TYR A 64 -9.67 1.52 -2.44
N VAL A 65 -10.42 0.46 -2.16
CA VAL A 65 -9.97 -0.94 -2.30
C VAL A 65 -11.10 -1.71 -2.96
N GLU A 66 -10.83 -2.29 -4.12
CA GLU A 66 -11.71 -3.25 -4.76
C GLU A 66 -11.39 -4.65 -4.23
N LEU A 67 -12.37 -5.27 -3.58
CA LEU A 67 -12.26 -6.61 -3.01
C LEU A 67 -13.05 -7.60 -3.87
N PRO A 68 -12.59 -8.86 -3.99
CA PRO A 68 -13.35 -9.89 -4.68
C PRO A 68 -14.63 -10.25 -3.90
N GLU A 69 -15.57 -10.90 -4.58
CA GLU A 69 -16.74 -11.47 -3.89
C GLU A 69 -16.37 -12.73 -3.09
N VAL A 70 -17.00 -12.90 -1.92
CA VAL A 70 -16.92 -14.17 -1.19
C VAL A 70 -17.55 -15.27 -2.05
N GLY A 71 -16.80 -16.33 -2.29
CA GLY A 71 -17.18 -17.43 -3.17
C GLY A 71 -16.53 -17.36 -4.55
N ALA A 72 -15.91 -16.24 -4.93
CA ALA A 72 -15.17 -16.12 -6.18
C ALA A 72 -13.98 -17.09 -6.22
N THR A 73 -13.67 -17.58 -7.41
CA THR A 73 -12.43 -18.34 -7.67
C THR A 73 -11.34 -17.37 -8.06
N VAL A 74 -10.15 -17.52 -7.47
CA VAL A 74 -8.95 -16.75 -7.82
C VAL A 74 -7.89 -17.69 -8.38
N THR A 75 -7.13 -17.19 -9.34
CA THR A 75 -6.04 -17.93 -9.99
C THR A 75 -4.73 -17.22 -9.70
N GLN A 76 -3.70 -18.00 -9.37
CA GLN A 76 -2.36 -17.45 -9.17
C GLN A 76 -1.90 -16.63 -10.38
N GLY A 77 -1.45 -15.40 -10.13
CA GLY A 77 -0.96 -14.46 -11.14
C GLY A 77 -2.05 -13.59 -11.77
N ASP A 78 -3.33 -13.96 -11.64
CA ASP A 78 -4.44 -13.18 -12.16
C ASP A 78 -4.89 -12.13 -11.14
N SER A 79 -5.35 -10.98 -11.64
CA SER A 79 -5.94 -9.93 -10.79
C SER A 79 -7.23 -10.43 -10.13
N PHE A 80 -7.39 -10.11 -8.86
CA PHE A 80 -8.61 -10.40 -8.09
C PHE A 80 -9.22 -9.16 -7.41
N GLY A 81 -8.61 -8.00 -7.63
CA GLY A 81 -9.00 -6.73 -7.03
C GLY A 81 -8.01 -5.62 -7.36
N ALA A 82 -8.21 -4.45 -6.77
CA ALA A 82 -7.40 -3.26 -7.04
C ALA A 82 -7.31 -2.37 -5.79
N VAL A 83 -6.25 -1.57 -5.71
CA VAL A 83 -6.05 -0.57 -4.68
C VAL A 83 -5.82 0.78 -5.34
N GLU A 84 -6.58 1.79 -4.90
CA GLU A 84 -6.44 3.15 -5.42
C GLU A 84 -6.04 4.12 -4.31
N SER A 85 -5.14 5.03 -4.69
CA SER A 85 -4.72 6.18 -3.89
C SER A 85 -5.02 7.47 -4.65
N VAL A 86 -4.77 8.60 -4.01
CA VAL A 86 -4.82 9.91 -4.70
C VAL A 86 -3.76 10.07 -5.80
N LYS A 87 -2.83 9.12 -5.94
CA LYS A 87 -1.68 9.18 -6.85
C LYS A 87 -1.69 8.11 -7.93
N ALA A 88 -2.24 6.93 -7.64
CA ALA A 88 -2.15 5.76 -8.50
C ALA A 88 -3.29 4.77 -8.23
N THR A 89 -3.61 3.98 -9.25
CA THR A 89 -4.42 2.76 -9.16
C THR A 89 -3.52 1.59 -9.52
N SER A 90 -3.56 0.51 -8.73
CA SER A 90 -2.82 -0.72 -8.99
C SER A 90 -3.74 -1.92 -8.83
N ASP A 91 -3.72 -2.82 -9.81
CA ASP A 91 -4.29 -4.15 -9.66
C ASP A 91 -3.53 -4.94 -8.58
N VAL A 92 -4.22 -5.89 -7.95
CA VAL A 92 -3.65 -6.83 -6.98
C VAL A 92 -3.79 -8.23 -7.54
N ASN A 93 -2.66 -8.89 -7.74
CA ASN A 93 -2.61 -10.23 -8.33
C ASN A 93 -2.66 -11.29 -7.25
N SER A 94 -3.36 -12.38 -7.52
CA SER A 94 -3.48 -13.44 -6.52
C SER A 94 -2.16 -14.20 -6.44
N PRO A 95 -1.52 -14.30 -5.26
CA PRO A 95 -0.28 -15.06 -5.12
C PRO A 95 -0.52 -16.59 -5.07
N VAL A 96 -1.78 -17.03 -4.97
CA VAL A 96 -2.20 -18.43 -4.87
C VAL A 96 -3.52 -18.65 -5.61
N SER A 97 -3.78 -19.87 -6.10
CA SER A 97 -5.10 -20.24 -6.61
C SER A 97 -6.00 -20.75 -5.49
N GLY A 98 -7.30 -20.46 -5.55
CA GLY A 98 -8.25 -20.92 -4.54
C GLY A 98 -9.63 -20.30 -4.66
N LYS A 99 -10.40 -20.38 -3.57
CA LYS A 99 -11.72 -19.77 -3.44
C LYS A 99 -11.70 -18.75 -2.31
N VAL A 100 -12.24 -17.57 -2.56
CA VAL A 100 -12.38 -16.52 -1.54
C VAL A 100 -13.42 -16.98 -0.52
N ILE A 101 -13.02 -17.11 0.74
CA ILE A 101 -13.92 -17.51 1.84
C ILE A 101 -14.28 -16.35 2.77
N GLU A 102 -13.48 -15.29 2.77
CA GLU A 102 -13.64 -14.10 3.61
C GLU A 102 -12.94 -12.90 2.94
N VAL A 103 -13.46 -11.69 3.18
CA VAL A 103 -12.81 -10.43 2.80
C VAL A 103 -12.90 -9.43 3.96
N ASN A 104 -11.92 -8.52 4.07
CA ASN A 104 -11.96 -7.47 5.07
C ASN A 104 -12.92 -6.34 4.65
N GLN A 105 -14.20 -6.51 4.99
CA GLN A 105 -15.26 -5.54 4.63
C GLN A 105 -15.03 -4.14 5.21
N GLU A 106 -14.21 -3.99 6.27
CA GLU A 106 -13.89 -2.67 6.83
C GLU A 106 -13.15 -1.78 5.83
N LEU A 107 -12.45 -2.36 4.85
CA LEU A 107 -11.75 -1.61 3.82
C LEU A 107 -12.70 -0.83 2.89
N ASN A 108 -13.98 -1.23 2.79
CA ASN A 108 -14.98 -0.50 2.01
C ASN A 108 -15.32 0.87 2.62
N THR A 109 -15.28 0.97 3.95
CA THR A 109 -15.61 2.22 4.67
C THR A 109 -14.37 2.94 5.16
N SER A 110 -13.28 2.20 5.38
CA SER A 110 -12.02 2.68 5.93
C SER A 110 -10.82 2.15 5.14
N PRO A 111 -10.66 2.55 3.86
CA PRO A 111 -9.59 2.05 2.98
C PRO A 111 -8.19 2.35 3.52
N ALA A 112 -8.03 3.44 4.29
CA ALA A 112 -6.77 3.79 4.96
C ALA A 112 -6.31 2.77 6.03
N LEU A 113 -7.16 1.81 6.42
CA LEU A 113 -6.74 0.69 7.27
C LEU A 113 -5.75 -0.22 6.55
N LEU A 114 -5.78 -0.29 5.21
CA LEU A 114 -4.84 -1.11 4.44
C LEU A 114 -3.38 -0.77 4.80
N SER A 115 -3.05 0.51 4.96
CA SER A 115 -1.71 0.97 5.35
C SER A 115 -1.31 0.63 6.80
N LYS A 116 -2.28 0.24 7.63
CA LYS A 116 -2.09 -0.11 9.05
C LYS A 116 -2.11 -1.61 9.30
N LEU A 117 -2.61 -2.40 8.35
CA LEU A 117 -2.60 -3.86 8.39
C LEU A 117 -1.19 -4.38 8.04
N LYS A 118 -0.20 -4.02 8.85
CA LYS A 118 1.10 -4.67 8.77
C LYS A 118 0.94 -6.08 9.35
N PRO A 119 1.36 -7.13 8.63
CA PRO A 119 1.42 -8.45 9.21
C PRO A 119 2.30 -8.38 10.47
N LEU A 120 1.77 -8.86 11.59
CA LEU A 120 2.47 -8.93 12.88
C LEU A 120 3.68 -9.85 12.80
#